data_AF-A0A0G0I844-F1
#
_entry.id   AF-A0A0G0I844-F1
#
_cell.length_a   1.000
_cell.length_b   1.000
_cell.length_c   1.000
_cell.angle_alpha   90.00
_cell.angle_beta   90.00
_cell.angle_gamma   90.00
#
_symmetry.space_group_name_H-M   'P 1'
#
loop_
_entity.id
_entity.type
_entity.pdbx_description
1 polymer ?
#
loop_
_entity_poly.entity_id
_entity_poly.type
_entity_poly.pdbx_seq_one_letter_code
_entity_poly.pdbx_strand_id
1 'polypeptide(L)'
;FTAGLAGPMDYTPGIFNIKLKPYKKDNQVSYSYHYPLSAFTEMLFNNGFLIEKMEEWISDKKSEGGRAKIEDKARAEFPLFLAIKAIKNG
;
A
#
# COMPACT_ATOMS: atom_id res chain seq x y z
N PHE A 1 9.96 -5.15 -34.56
CA PHE A 1 10.46 -4.17 -33.57
C PHE A 1 9.94 -4.61 -32.22
N THR A 2 10.79 -5.25 -31.42
CA THR A 2 10.45 -5.73 -30.07
C THR A 2 11.46 -5.07 -29.14
N ALA A 3 11.01 -4.16 -28.30
CA ALA A 3 11.82 -3.56 -27.25
C ALA A 3 11.32 -4.13 -25.92
N GLY A 4 12.00 -5.18 -25.46
CA GLY A 4 12.03 -5.53 -24.05
C GLY A 4 13.17 -4.76 -23.39
N LEU A 5 12.86 -3.96 -22.37
CA LEU A 5 13.81 -3.56 -21.34
C LEU A 5 13.28 -4.15 -20.03
N ALA A 6 13.86 -5.29 -19.64
CA ALA A 6 13.77 -5.79 -18.29
C ALA A 6 14.77 -4.99 -17.43
N GLY A 7 14.25 -4.32 -16.42
CA GLY A 7 14.95 -4.02 -15.17
C GLY A 7 13.95 -4.28 -14.05
N PRO A 8 14.28 -5.03 -12.99
CA PRO A 8 13.36 -5.27 -11.90
C PRO A 8 13.22 -3.95 -11.15
N MET A 9 12.10 -3.25 -11.30
CA MET A 9 11.73 -2.21 -10.36
C MET A 9 11.26 -2.92 -9.09
N ASP A 10 12.22 -3.47 -8.33
CA ASP A 10 12.10 -4.08 -7.01
C ASP A 10 10.71 -4.68 -6.69
N TYR A 11 10.29 -5.67 -7.49
CA TYR A 11 9.13 -6.53 -7.22
C TYR A 11 9.42 -7.55 -6.11
N THR A 12 10.38 -7.27 -5.21
CA THR A 12 10.55 -8.09 -4.01
C THR A 12 9.44 -7.70 -3.06
N PRO A 13 8.43 -8.56 -2.76
CA PRO A 13 7.60 -8.34 -1.60
C PRO A 13 8.51 -8.32 -0.38
N GLY A 14 8.86 -7.11 0.06
CA GLY A 14 9.72 -6.88 1.19
C GLY A 14 8.93 -7.17 2.46
N ILE A 15 9.42 -8.12 3.25
CA ILE A 15 8.97 -8.27 4.63
C ILE A 15 9.70 -7.20 5.44
N PHE A 16 9.03 -6.08 5.68
CA PHE A 16 9.61 -5.03 6.51
C PHE A 16 9.32 -5.33 7.98
N ASN A 17 10.39 -5.47 8.76
CA ASN A 17 10.28 -5.55 10.20
C ASN A 17 10.13 -4.12 10.75
N ILE A 18 8.92 -3.74 11.13
CA ILE A 18 8.66 -2.42 11.72
C ILE A 18 9.03 -2.49 13.21
N LYS A 19 10.32 -2.52 13.53
CA LYS A 19 10.79 -2.28 14.90
C LYS A 19 10.72 -0.79 15.18
N LEU A 20 9.61 -0.32 15.73
CA LEU A 20 9.60 0.96 16.44
C LEU A 20 10.58 0.81 17.62
N LYS A 21 11.57 1.71 17.74
CA LYS A 21 12.43 1.78 18.94
C LYS A 21 11.53 1.74 20.18
N PRO A 22 11.90 1.00 21.24
CA PRO A 22 10.93 0.46 22.20
C PRO A 22 10.25 1.60 22.98
N TYR A 23 9.08 2.01 22.51
CA TYR A 23 8.15 2.85 23.27
C TYR A 23 7.25 1.97 24.17
N LYS A 24 7.25 0.65 23.96
CA LYS A 24 6.58 -0.35 24.81
C LYS A 24 7.50 -1.54 25.10
N LYS A 25 7.46 -2.01 26.35
CA LYS A 25 8.28 -3.11 26.89
C LYS A 25 7.96 -4.46 26.24
N ASP A 26 6.73 -4.64 25.77
CA ASP A 26 6.22 -5.78 25.01
C ASP A 26 5.89 -5.36 23.56
N ASN A 27 6.91 -4.98 22.80
CA ASN A 27 6.71 -4.50 21.44
C ASN A 27 6.30 -5.66 20.51
N GLN A 28 5.03 -5.72 20.12
CA GLN A 28 4.55 -6.68 19.14
C GLN A 28 5.20 -6.39 17.79
N VAL A 29 5.88 -7.39 17.23
CA VAL A 29 6.48 -7.29 15.90
C VAL A 29 5.36 -7.52 14.87
N SER A 30 5.04 -6.49 14.09
CA SER A 30 4.15 -6.60 12.94
C SER A 30 4.97 -6.67 11.65
N TYR A 31 4.64 -7.64 10.79
CA TYR A 31 5.19 -7.75 9.45
C TYR A 31 4.23 -7.10 8.45
N SER A 32 4.74 -6.16 7.65
CA SER A 32 4.00 -5.59 6.52
C SER A 32 4.58 -6.13 5.23
N TYR A 33 3.69 -6.54 4.32
CA TYR A 33 4.04 -7.05 3.00
C TYR A 33 3.69 -6.00 1.95
N HIS A 34 4.69 -5.52 1.21
CA HIS A 34 4.49 -4.55 0.17
C HIS A 34 4.27 -5.25 -1.17
N TYR A 35 3.11 -5.06 -1.79
CA TYR A 35 2.79 -5.56 -3.11
C TYR A 35 2.39 -4.40 -4.04
N PRO A 36 2.77 -4.46 -5.33
CA PRO A 36 2.34 -3.47 -6.31
C PRO A 36 0.84 -3.62 -6.60
N LEU A 37 0.21 -2.53 -7.05
CA LEU A 37 -1.21 -2.53 -7.40
C LEU A 37 -1.57 -3.61 -8.44
N SER A 38 -0.67 -3.82 -9.42
CA SER A 38 -0.79 -4.86 -10.45
C SER A 38 -0.99 -6.26 -9.86
N ALA A 39 -0.30 -6.59 -8.76
CA ALA A 39 -0.42 -7.90 -8.14
C ALA A 39 -1.84 -8.15 -7.62
N PHE A 40 -2.48 -7.14 -7.01
CA PHE A 40 -3.87 -7.26 -6.54
C PHE A 40 -4.85 -7.37 -7.70
N THR A 41 -4.66 -6.57 -8.76
CA THR A 41 -5.55 -6.60 -9.92
C THR A 41 -5.46 -7.91 -10.70
N GLU A 42 -4.25 -8.43 -10.91
CA GLU A 42 -4.01 -9.72 -11.57
C GLU A 42 -4.56 -10.88 -10.74
N MET A 43 -4.35 -10.86 -9.42
CA MET A 43 -4.87 -11.90 -8.54
C MET A 43 -6.40 -11.94 -8.58
N LEU A 44 -7.08 -10.80 -8.54
CA LEU A 44 -8.53 -10.74 -8.65
C LEU A 44 -9.01 -11.25 -10.02
N PHE A 45 -8.39 -10.79 -11.10
CA PHE A 45 -8.73 -11.21 -12.45
C PHE A 45 -8.56 -12.72 -12.66
N ASN A 46 -7.41 -13.28 -12.27
CA ASN A 46 -7.10 -14.69 -12.41
C ASN A 46 -8.03 -15.60 -11.58
N ASN A 47 -8.63 -15.08 -10.51
CA ASN A 47 -9.61 -15.78 -9.70
C ASN A 47 -11.07 -15.53 -10.15
N GLY A 48 -11.26 -14.93 -11.33
CA GLY A 48 -12.58 -14.70 -11.91
C GLY A 48 -13.35 -13.58 -11.24
N PHE A 49 -12.69 -12.59 -10.63
CA PHE A 49 -13.35 -11.41 -10.09
C PHE A 49 -13.24 -10.22 -11.06
N LEU A 50 -14.35 -9.51 -11.22
CA LEU A 50 -14.41 -8.20 -11.86
C LEU A 50 -14.28 -7.10 -10.79
N ILE A 51 -13.34 -6.18 -11.00
CA ILE A 51 -13.23 -4.98 -10.14
C ILE A 51 -14.34 -4.01 -10.54
N GLU A 52 -15.27 -3.75 -9.63
CA GLU A 52 -16.39 -2.83 -9.82
C GLU A 52 -16.04 -1.40 -9.40
N LYS A 53 -15.25 -1.26 -8.32
CA LYS A 53 -14.85 0.04 -7.78
C LYS A 53 -13.48 -0.04 -7.11
N MET A 54 -12.71 1.03 -7.22
CA MET A 54 -11.45 1.22 -6.50
C MET A 54 -11.46 2.61 -5.85
N GLU A 55 -11.08 2.70 -4.58
CA GLU A 55 -11.02 3.95 -3.82
C GLU A 55 -9.69 4.06 -3.10
N GLU A 56 -9.14 5.28 -3.09
CA GLU A 56 -7.92 5.63 -2.36
C GLU A 56 -8.29 6.61 -1.25
N TRP A 57 -7.94 6.28 0.00
CA TRP A 57 -8.30 7.10 1.15
C TRP A 57 -7.06 7.70 1.81
N ILE A 58 -7.13 9.01 2.04
CA ILE A 58 -6.17 9.76 2.85
C ILE A 58 -6.55 9.67 4.33
N SER A 59 -5.58 9.90 5.22
CA SER A 59 -5.86 9.99 6.65
C SER A 59 -6.36 11.39 7.02
N ASP A 60 -7.42 11.44 7.81
CA ASP A 60 -7.96 12.63 8.46
C ASP A 60 -7.09 13.12 9.65
N LYS A 61 -6.04 12.36 9.99
CA LYS A 61 -5.11 12.69 11.07
C LYS A 61 -4.40 14.02 10.81
N LYS A 62 -4.47 14.91 11.80
CA LYS A 62 -3.67 16.14 11.86
C LYS A 62 -2.40 15.93 12.66
N SER A 63 -1.29 16.43 12.13
CA SER A 63 -0.02 16.47 12.85
C SER A 63 0.08 17.70 13.74
N GLU A 64 0.88 17.57 14.79
CA GLU A 64 1.22 18.66 15.71
C GLU A 64 2.74 18.88 15.73
N GLY A 65 3.17 20.09 16.09
CA GLY A 65 4.59 20.45 16.19
C GLY A 65 5.20 21.06 14.91
N GLY A 66 6.50 21.33 14.96
CA GLY A 66 7.19 22.16 13.95
C GLY A 66 7.21 21.60 12.52
N ARG A 67 6.90 20.30 12.32
CA ARG A 67 6.85 19.65 11.00
C ARG A 67 5.43 19.37 10.51
N ALA A 68 4.41 19.77 11.27
CA ALA A 68 3.01 19.44 11.00
C ALA A 68 2.57 19.78 9.57
N LYS A 69 2.95 20.96 9.06
CA LYS A 69 2.60 21.40 7.72
C LYS A 69 3.10 20.47 6.60
N ILE A 70 4.31 19.91 6.76
CA ILE A 70 4.89 19.00 5.76
C ILE A 70 4.25 17.61 5.87
N GLU A 71 4.04 17.14 7.10
CA GLU A 71 3.42 15.84 7.35
C GLU A 71 1.96 15.80 6.88
N ASP A 72 1.19 16.86 7.14
CA ASP A 72 -0.20 16.96 6.67
C ASP A 72 -0.27 17.10 5.15
N LYS A 73 0.67 17.82 4.53
CA LYS A 73 0.80 17.87 3.07
C LYS A 73 1.08 16.48 2.49
N ALA A 74 2.03 15.75 3.07
CA ALA A 74 2.34 14.39 2.64
C ALA A 74 1.13 13.44 2.79
N ARG A 75 0.33 13.58 3.87
CA ARG A 75 -0.90 12.77 4.06
C ARG A 75 -2.00 13.08 3.04
N ALA A 76 -2.04 14.31 2.55
CA ALA A 76 -3.00 14.71 1.51
C ALA A 76 -2.54 14.26 0.10
N GLU A 77 -1.23 14.13 -0.11
CA GLU A 77 -0.65 13.75 -1.41
C GLU A 77 -0.58 12.23 -1.62
N PHE A 78 -0.25 11.46 -0.58
CA PHE A 78 -0.06 10.01 -0.68
C PHE A 78 -1.18 9.27 0.06
N PRO A 79 -2.02 8.49 -0.64
CA PRO A 79 -3.11 7.75 -0.02
C PRO A 79 -2.57 6.69 0.93
N LEU A 80 -3.23 6.54 2.08
CA LEU A 80 -2.85 5.60 3.12
C LEU A 80 -3.50 4.23 2.93
N PHE A 81 -4.71 4.21 2.37
CA PHE A 81 -5.49 3.00 2.19
C PHE A 81 -5.99 2.88 0.77
N LEU A 82 -6.04 1.63 0.29
CA LEU A 82 -6.65 1.23 -0.96
C LEU A 82 -7.83 0.30 -0.63
N ALA A 83 -9.00 0.63 -1.15
CA ALA A 83 -10.19 -0.22 -1.07
C ALA A 83 -10.56 -0.68 -2.49
N ILE A 84 -10.73 -1.99 -2.66
CA ILE A 84 -11.16 -2.60 -3.93
C ILE A 84 -12.48 -3.34 -3.69
N LYS A 85 -13.52 -2.97 -4.43
CA LYS A 85 -14.79 -3.71 -4.52
C LYS A 85 -14.74 -4.58 -5.76
N ALA A 86 -14.81 -5.89 -5.57
CA ALA A 86 -14.81 -6.85 -6.67
C ALA A 86 -16.00 -7.82 -6.56
N ILE A 87 -16.55 -8.20 -7.71
CA ILE A 87 -17.68 -9.13 -7.85
C ILE A 87 -17.17 -10.38 -8.54
N LYS A 88 -17.56 -11.57 -8.06
CA LYS A 88 -17.21 -12.82 -8.72
C LYS A 88 -18.00 -12.94 -10.02
N ASN A 89 -17.29 -13.04 -11.15
CA ASN A 89 -17.89 -13.44 -12.41
C ASN A 89 -18.21 -14.94 -12.31
N GLY A 90 -19.46 -15.28 -12.59
CA GLY A 90 -19.98 -16.65 -12.55
C GLY A 90 -19.35 -17.55 -13.61
#